data_AF-A0A7C4Y6F0-F1
#
_entry.id   AF-A0A7C4Y6F0-F1
#
_cell.length_a   1.000
_cell.length_b   1.000
_cell.length_c   1.000
_cell.angle_alpha   90.00
_cell.angle_beta   90.00
_cell.angle_gamma   90.00
#
_symmetry.space_group_name_H-M   'P 1'
#
loop_
_entity.id
_entity.type
_entity.pdbx_description
1 polymer ?
#
loop_
_entity_poly.entity_id
_entity_poly.type
_entity_poly.pdbx_seq_one_letter_code
_entity_poly.pdbx_strand_id
1 'polypeptide(L)'
;MKKYVLLLSLSHTFSLFAQKYGTYQDEYLGWIRVYKFKGATKTFQLENKKYSIPQLSIIDSFANWIQASYTPKGTLGDLIKYVSPKTGQYNADRYNVAVPHSYGVRAVSYLFLKKSGMKWVPENNLGYGWSIGANDIPLNYRHQDLETGKTCFFTIPRLSDNDGEEKALYDLAKYPVINKYFHQVSPKYGSTQRINHVILSKNNVYPFVQLTIGEALLYAEEAMPFKLAEELKDIRANNIGREKEIEIQSRQAEVNFAKCRETLAQMKEKYKNHLGEPAYTDGGILSDLRNGYDFFTNAKLDEQGRVDNTLPLLRIKPELEMLCKTDKPQWIMIKWYGGAMNDASFKHMHESIINNFDFDYVYNFFFEPEKVKGVAYKPKRSPTFEEKLVETEKSDVGKKNETDASVFLFEDFSSTPEGKMPQGWNANLNSKGQKPAVIKEAGQKWINLNGHVVHVNKLNKNLPQNFTASFDVFVRKGFHWGSPGLEFYLAGDEKYKGSSYGNYIMVKIRPGFDERDGWATVNVKTPAKTAFPPEVAVPGFSNNKIINPTTIIIKKTGEHLEVYAGNNKVFDQIGVLPENIILNHVYFNESNQGWDVEDFYITNIKIIKN
;
A
#
# COMPACT_ATOMS: atom_id res chain seq x y z
N MET A 1 -31.10 -63.74 -0.80
CA MET A 1 -30.65 -63.11 0.47
C MET A 1 -29.36 -62.34 0.23
N LYS A 2 -29.43 -61.00 0.19
CA LYS A 2 -28.41 -60.03 0.66
C LYS A 2 -28.93 -58.63 0.28
N LYS A 3 -29.40 -57.91 1.29
CA LYS A 3 -29.89 -56.52 1.18
C LYS A 3 -28.68 -55.60 1.00
N TYR A 4 -28.62 -54.86 -0.10
CA TYR A 4 -27.75 -53.68 -0.21
C TYR A 4 -28.61 -52.45 0.09
N VAL A 5 -28.41 -51.88 1.28
CA VAL A 5 -28.95 -50.58 1.67
C VAL A 5 -28.03 -49.53 1.08
N LEU A 6 -28.52 -48.81 0.07
CA LEU A 6 -27.85 -47.67 -0.51
C LEU A 6 -28.07 -46.46 0.41
N LEU A 7 -27.12 -46.18 1.31
CA LEU A 7 -27.10 -44.92 2.07
C LEU A 7 -26.61 -43.81 1.13
N LEU A 8 -27.56 -43.05 0.57
CA LEU A 8 -27.28 -41.75 -0.03
C LEU A 8 -26.81 -40.80 1.08
N SER A 9 -25.50 -40.63 1.20
CA SER A 9 -24.93 -39.53 1.96
C SER A 9 -25.19 -38.23 1.18
N LEU A 10 -26.17 -37.45 1.64
CA LEU A 10 -26.27 -36.03 1.31
C LEU A 10 -25.07 -35.31 1.95
N SER A 11 -23.91 -35.39 1.30
CA SER A 11 -22.82 -34.44 1.55
C SER A 11 -23.26 -33.10 0.96
N HIS A 12 -23.93 -32.27 1.76
CA HIS A 12 -23.99 -30.83 1.53
C HIS A 12 -22.55 -30.32 1.57
N THR A 13 -21.92 -30.21 0.40
CA THR A 13 -20.73 -29.42 0.20
C THR A 13 -21.13 -27.97 0.46
N PHE A 14 -20.98 -27.53 1.72
CA PHE A 14 -20.84 -26.11 2.01
C PHE A 14 -19.57 -25.66 1.30
N SER A 15 -19.72 -25.20 0.06
CA SER A 15 -18.70 -24.40 -0.61
C SER A 15 -18.51 -23.16 0.26
N LEU A 16 -17.51 -23.23 1.14
CA LEU A 16 -17.04 -22.11 1.95
C LEU A 16 -16.38 -21.11 1.00
N PHE A 17 -17.22 -20.31 0.33
CA PHE A 17 -16.72 -19.18 -0.44
C PHE A 17 -16.11 -18.17 0.54
N ALA A 18 -14.96 -17.61 0.14
CA ALA A 18 -14.35 -16.45 0.80
C ALA A 18 -15.42 -15.41 1.13
N GLN A 19 -15.51 -14.99 2.39
CA GLN A 19 -16.42 -13.90 2.73
C GLN A 19 -15.90 -12.61 2.11
N LYS A 20 -16.82 -11.79 1.59
CA LYS A 20 -16.47 -10.47 1.04
C LYS A 20 -15.75 -9.66 2.13
N TYR A 21 -14.56 -9.16 1.81
CA TYR A 21 -13.70 -8.37 2.71
C TYR A 21 -14.43 -7.25 3.46
N GLY A 22 -15.41 -6.61 2.81
CA GLY A 22 -16.22 -5.55 3.41
C GLY A 22 -17.02 -5.96 4.67
N THR A 23 -17.20 -7.25 4.94
CA THR A 23 -17.91 -7.73 6.14
C THR A 23 -17.11 -7.50 7.43
N TYR A 24 -15.78 -7.52 7.38
CA TYR A 24 -14.92 -7.48 8.57
C TYR A 24 -13.81 -6.43 8.52
N GLN A 25 -13.68 -5.66 7.44
CA GLN A 25 -12.61 -4.68 7.22
C GLN A 25 -12.43 -3.66 8.38
N ASP A 26 -13.51 -3.36 9.12
CA ASP A 26 -13.51 -2.39 10.22
C ASP A 26 -13.42 -3.05 11.60
N GLU A 27 -13.42 -4.38 11.68
CA GLU A 27 -13.36 -5.13 12.94
C GLU A 27 -11.92 -5.34 13.40
N TYR A 28 -11.65 -5.20 14.70
CA TYR A 28 -10.41 -5.66 15.31
C TYR A 28 -10.45 -7.19 15.50
N LEU A 29 -10.00 -7.94 14.49
CA LEU A 29 -9.94 -9.40 14.58
C LEU A 29 -8.77 -9.89 15.45
N GLY A 30 -7.75 -9.05 15.61
CA GLY A 30 -6.61 -9.33 16.47
C GLY A 30 -5.69 -10.44 15.94
N TRP A 31 -5.07 -11.15 16.87
CA TRP A 31 -4.06 -12.16 16.58
C TRP A 31 -4.63 -13.58 16.72
N ILE A 32 -4.25 -14.51 15.83
CA ILE A 32 -4.50 -15.95 15.97
C ILE A 32 -4.03 -16.41 17.35
N ARG A 33 -2.87 -15.91 17.78
CA ARG A 33 -2.31 -16.16 19.09
C ARG A 33 -1.57 -14.94 19.61
N VAL A 34 -1.89 -14.54 20.84
CA VAL A 34 -1.09 -13.56 21.61
C VAL A 34 -0.05 -14.33 22.41
N TYR A 35 1.21 -14.07 22.14
CA TYR A 35 2.33 -14.71 22.80
C TYR A 35 2.83 -13.84 23.96
N LYS A 36 3.35 -14.49 25.00
CA LYS A 36 4.03 -13.84 26.13
C LYS A 36 5.40 -14.51 26.30
N PHE A 37 6.25 -14.33 25.30
CA PHE A 37 7.53 -15.01 25.29
C PHE A 37 8.43 -14.50 26.43
N LYS A 38 9.15 -15.43 27.07
CA LYS A 38 10.04 -15.16 28.21
C LYS A 38 11.53 -15.31 27.85
N GLY A 39 11.85 -15.38 26.55
CA GLY A 39 13.18 -15.70 26.05
C GLY A 39 13.32 -17.16 25.69
N ALA A 40 14.34 -17.45 24.88
CA ALA A 40 14.67 -18.79 24.46
C ALA A 40 15.35 -19.57 25.60
N THR A 41 15.19 -20.89 25.61
CA THR A 41 15.82 -21.78 26.59
C THR A 41 16.82 -22.75 25.98
N LYS A 42 16.91 -22.76 24.64
CA LYS A 42 17.78 -23.65 23.88
C LYS A 42 18.40 -22.89 22.71
N THR A 43 19.62 -23.26 22.36
CA THR A 43 20.26 -22.82 21.12
C THR A 43 19.57 -23.45 19.92
N PHE A 44 19.72 -22.82 18.75
CA PHE A 44 19.24 -23.36 17.48
C PHE A 44 20.41 -23.44 16.50
N GLN A 45 20.48 -24.50 15.71
CA GLN A 45 21.47 -24.62 14.66
C GLN A 45 20.77 -24.79 13.31
N LEU A 46 21.22 -23.99 12.35
CA LEU A 46 20.81 -24.09 10.97
C LEU A 46 22.07 -24.23 10.11
N GLU A 47 22.31 -25.43 9.60
CA GLU A 47 23.49 -25.72 8.78
C GLU A 47 24.77 -25.33 9.54
N ASN A 48 25.56 -24.41 8.97
CA ASN A 48 26.79 -23.87 9.56
C ASN A 48 26.57 -22.67 10.50
N LYS A 49 25.32 -22.23 10.70
CA LYS A 49 24.97 -21.09 11.56
C LYS A 49 24.42 -21.58 12.90
N LYS A 50 25.07 -21.21 14.00
CA LYS A 50 24.64 -21.53 15.37
C LYS A 50 24.11 -20.27 16.04
N TYR A 51 22.86 -20.31 16.46
CA TYR A 51 22.18 -19.22 17.16
C TYR A 51 22.16 -19.47 18.66
N SER A 52 22.67 -18.49 19.39
CA SER A 52 22.76 -18.53 20.85
C SER A 52 21.39 -18.27 21.51
N ILE A 53 21.30 -18.59 22.80
CA ILE A 53 20.11 -18.28 23.59
C ILE A 53 19.84 -16.76 23.60
N PRO A 54 20.82 -15.87 23.82
CA PRO A 54 20.64 -14.42 23.70
C PRO A 54 20.03 -13.98 22.36
N GLN A 55 20.56 -14.44 21.22
CA GLN A 55 20.04 -14.09 19.90
C GLN A 55 18.58 -14.52 19.72
N LEU A 56 18.24 -15.75 20.12
CA LEU A 56 16.87 -16.25 20.01
C LEU A 56 15.90 -15.56 20.98
N SER A 57 16.40 -15.08 22.12
CA SER A 57 15.61 -14.30 23.09
C SER A 57 15.31 -12.88 22.60
N ILE A 58 16.13 -12.34 21.70
CA ILE A 58 15.83 -11.10 21.00
C ILE A 58 14.64 -11.30 20.03
N ILE A 59 14.54 -12.44 19.35
CA ILE A 59 13.36 -12.76 18.50
C ILE A 59 12.06 -12.72 19.32
N ASP A 60 12.10 -13.29 20.52
CA ASP A 60 10.98 -13.27 21.46
C ASP A 60 10.59 -11.85 21.86
N SER A 61 11.58 -10.97 22.06
CA SER A 61 11.36 -9.57 22.37
C SER A 61 10.71 -8.84 21.19
N PHE A 62 11.19 -9.04 19.97
CA PHE A 62 10.57 -8.47 18.77
C PHE A 62 9.12 -8.89 18.61
N ALA A 63 8.82 -10.18 18.82
CA ALA A 63 7.47 -10.72 18.76
C ALA A 63 6.54 -10.02 19.76
N ASN A 64 6.98 -9.87 21.01
CA ASN A 64 6.23 -9.17 22.04
C ASN A 64 6.02 -7.68 21.68
N TRP A 65 7.03 -6.99 21.14
CA TRP A 65 6.92 -5.57 20.76
C TRP A 65 5.96 -5.34 19.60
N ILE A 66 5.95 -6.24 18.61
CA ILE A 66 4.97 -6.19 17.52
C ILE A 66 3.54 -6.28 18.06
N GLN A 67 3.23 -7.30 18.87
CA GLN A 67 1.87 -7.48 19.40
C GLN A 67 1.45 -6.39 20.37
N ALA A 68 2.42 -5.77 21.08
CA ALA A 68 2.15 -4.63 21.94
C ALA A 68 1.80 -3.35 21.14
N SER A 69 2.31 -3.22 19.91
CA SER A 69 2.19 -1.97 19.13
C SER A 69 1.09 -2.01 18.06
N TYR A 70 0.60 -3.21 17.72
CA TYR A 70 -0.37 -3.41 16.65
C TYR A 70 -1.40 -4.47 17.02
N THR A 71 -2.68 -4.12 16.86
CA THR A 71 -3.79 -5.07 16.85
C THR A 71 -4.39 -5.09 15.45
N PRO A 72 -4.32 -6.22 14.73
CA PRO A 72 -4.91 -6.35 13.39
C PRO A 72 -6.38 -5.93 13.35
N LYS A 73 -6.69 -5.04 12.40
CA LYS A 73 -8.03 -4.55 12.04
C LYS A 73 -8.27 -4.92 10.59
N GLY A 74 -9.46 -5.43 10.28
CA GLY A 74 -9.82 -5.95 8.94
C GLY A 74 -9.05 -7.19 8.47
N THR A 75 -8.14 -7.69 9.30
CA THR A 75 -7.21 -8.77 9.01
C THR A 75 -7.00 -9.61 10.26
N LEU A 76 -6.58 -10.86 10.08
CA LEU A 76 -6.22 -11.76 11.18
C LEU A 76 -4.70 -11.89 11.24
N GLY A 77 -4.08 -11.52 12.37
CA GLY A 77 -2.63 -11.51 12.50
C GLY A 77 -2.03 -12.83 12.99
N ASP A 78 -0.85 -13.19 12.49
CA ASP A 78 -0.01 -14.24 13.07
C ASP A 78 1.46 -13.82 13.12
N LEU A 79 2.26 -14.49 13.94
CA LEU A 79 3.70 -14.26 14.08
C LEU A 79 4.51 -15.49 13.68
N ILE A 80 5.48 -15.27 12.80
CA ILE A 80 6.41 -16.27 12.32
C ILE A 80 7.82 -15.84 12.73
N LYS A 81 8.44 -16.61 13.62
CA LYS A 81 9.86 -16.43 13.97
C LYS A 81 10.72 -16.98 12.85
N TYR A 82 11.84 -16.32 12.57
CA TYR A 82 12.81 -16.78 11.58
C TYR A 82 14.23 -16.56 12.05
N VAL A 83 15.12 -17.40 11.53
CA VAL A 83 16.55 -17.13 11.44
C VAL A 83 16.90 -17.03 9.96
N SER A 84 18.19 -16.86 9.62
CA SER A 84 18.62 -16.82 8.21
C SER A 84 17.97 -17.95 7.40
N PRO A 85 17.62 -17.71 6.13
CA PRO A 85 17.01 -18.72 5.30
C PRO A 85 17.94 -19.92 5.11
N LYS A 86 17.35 -21.12 4.94
CA LYS A 86 18.10 -22.35 4.67
C LYS A 86 18.70 -22.32 3.27
N THR A 87 19.83 -22.99 3.05
CA THR A 87 20.22 -23.31 1.68
C THR A 87 19.22 -24.26 1.04
N GLY A 88 18.91 -24.02 -0.23
CA GLY A 88 17.91 -24.77 -0.98
C GLY A 88 18.41 -25.10 -2.39
N GLN A 89 17.67 -25.97 -3.08
CA GLN A 89 18.05 -26.42 -4.42
C GLN A 89 17.76 -25.40 -5.52
N TYR A 90 16.81 -24.49 -5.28
CA TYR A 90 16.47 -23.41 -6.21
C TYR A 90 17.51 -22.29 -6.15
N ASN A 91 17.77 -21.65 -7.30
CA ASN A 91 18.87 -20.69 -7.49
C ASN A 91 18.96 -19.62 -6.39
N ALA A 92 17.82 -19.11 -5.91
CA ALA A 92 17.80 -18.08 -4.87
C ALA A 92 18.26 -18.57 -3.49
N ASP A 93 18.08 -19.86 -3.20
CA ASP A 93 18.37 -20.38 -1.88
C ASP A 93 19.80 -20.93 -1.77
N ARG A 94 20.47 -21.25 -2.88
CA ARG A 94 21.84 -21.81 -2.88
C ARG A 94 22.85 -20.92 -2.17
N TYR A 95 22.69 -19.61 -2.27
CA TYR A 95 23.62 -18.63 -1.71
C TYR A 95 23.20 -18.11 -0.33
N ASN A 96 22.22 -18.72 0.33
CA ASN A 96 21.81 -18.35 1.69
C ASN A 96 22.92 -18.53 2.74
N VAL A 97 24.00 -19.25 2.40
CA VAL A 97 25.23 -19.33 3.18
C VAL A 97 25.92 -17.97 3.35
N ALA A 98 25.86 -17.09 2.34
CA ALA A 98 26.48 -15.76 2.35
C ALA A 98 25.66 -14.71 3.12
N VAL A 99 24.36 -14.98 3.36
CA VAL A 99 23.50 -14.11 4.16
C VAL A 99 24.12 -14.02 5.58
N PRO A 100 24.16 -12.83 6.21
CA PRO A 100 24.68 -12.70 7.58
C PRO A 100 23.91 -13.59 8.56
N HIS A 101 24.42 -13.74 9.79
CA HIS A 101 23.65 -14.35 10.89
C HIS A 101 22.48 -13.42 11.28
N SER A 102 21.41 -13.52 10.51
CA SER A 102 20.18 -12.75 10.63
C SER A 102 19.12 -13.54 11.38
N TYR A 103 18.30 -12.84 12.16
CA TYR A 103 17.21 -13.45 12.91
C TYR A 103 16.15 -12.42 13.26
N GLY A 104 14.90 -12.85 13.34
CA GLY A 104 13.81 -11.92 13.55
C GLY A 104 12.44 -12.55 13.65
N VAL A 105 11.43 -11.70 13.56
CA VAL A 105 10.03 -12.08 13.53
C VAL A 105 9.34 -11.37 12.38
N ARG A 106 8.40 -12.07 11.74
CA ARG A 106 7.49 -11.54 10.74
C ARG A 106 6.06 -11.71 11.24
N ALA A 107 5.35 -10.60 11.39
CA ALA A 107 3.90 -10.58 11.41
C ALA A 107 3.32 -10.70 10.00
N VAL A 108 2.26 -11.49 9.89
CA VAL A 108 1.42 -11.57 8.69
C VAL A 108 0.00 -11.19 9.08
N SER A 109 -0.58 -10.19 8.44
CA SER A 109 -1.98 -9.81 8.58
C SER A 109 -2.78 -10.38 7.40
N TYR A 110 -3.40 -11.54 7.60
CA TYR A 110 -4.13 -12.28 6.57
C TYR A 110 -5.40 -11.54 6.15
N LEU A 111 -5.60 -11.39 4.84
CA LEU A 111 -6.70 -10.63 4.24
C LEU A 111 -7.91 -11.49 3.89
N PHE A 112 -7.66 -12.70 3.41
CA PHE A 112 -8.72 -13.59 2.93
C PHE A 112 -9.08 -14.56 4.02
N LEU A 113 -10.21 -14.30 4.67
CA LEU A 113 -10.67 -15.04 5.84
C LEU A 113 -11.97 -15.78 5.55
N LYS A 114 -12.09 -16.94 6.19
CA LYS A 114 -13.35 -17.69 6.27
C LYS A 114 -13.72 -17.95 7.72
N LYS A 115 -15.00 -18.18 7.98
CA LYS A 115 -15.47 -18.64 9.29
C LYS A 115 -15.25 -20.14 9.44
N SER A 116 -14.69 -20.55 10.57
CA SER A 116 -14.68 -21.92 11.06
C SER A 116 -15.36 -21.93 12.42
N GLY A 117 -16.64 -22.32 12.44
CA GLY A 117 -17.53 -22.02 13.57
C GLY A 117 -17.67 -20.51 13.78
N MET A 118 -17.46 -20.04 15.00
CA MET A 118 -17.52 -18.60 15.33
C MET A 118 -16.22 -17.84 15.04
N LYS A 119 -15.11 -18.55 14.81
CA LYS A 119 -13.77 -17.96 14.66
C LYS A 119 -13.44 -17.66 13.20
N TRP A 120 -12.68 -16.60 12.98
CA TRP A 120 -12.04 -16.33 11.70
C TRP A 120 -10.77 -17.17 11.57
N VAL A 121 -10.54 -17.73 10.38
CA VAL A 121 -9.29 -18.42 10.04
C VAL A 121 -8.83 -17.97 8.65
N PRO A 122 -7.51 -17.96 8.37
CA PRO A 122 -7.01 -17.68 7.04
C PRO A 122 -7.53 -18.72 6.04
N GLU A 123 -8.01 -18.25 4.89
CA GLU A 123 -8.36 -19.12 3.77
C GLU A 123 -7.15 -19.42 2.88
N ASN A 124 -6.25 -18.44 2.76
CA ASN A 124 -4.97 -18.56 2.06
C ASN A 124 -3.87 -17.80 2.82
N ASN A 125 -2.66 -17.81 2.26
CA ASN A 125 -1.48 -17.19 2.88
C ASN A 125 -1.23 -15.74 2.42
N LEU A 126 -2.17 -15.12 1.70
CA LEU A 126 -2.03 -13.74 1.26
C LEU A 126 -2.38 -12.79 2.40
N GLY A 127 -1.50 -11.81 2.61
CA GLY A 127 -1.64 -10.83 3.67
C GLY A 127 -0.57 -9.76 3.58
N TYR A 128 -0.67 -8.80 4.48
CA TYR A 128 0.35 -7.77 4.66
C TYR A 128 1.43 -8.25 5.61
N GLY A 129 2.66 -7.76 5.41
CA GLY A 129 3.82 -8.16 6.19
C GLY A 129 4.34 -7.01 7.02
N TRP A 130 4.69 -7.28 8.27
CA TRP A 130 5.54 -6.43 9.10
C TRP A 130 6.61 -7.30 9.75
N SER A 131 7.87 -6.91 9.71
CA SER A 131 8.95 -7.68 10.31
C SER A 131 10.00 -6.79 10.96
N ILE A 132 10.61 -7.34 12.00
CA ILE A 132 11.73 -6.77 12.73
C ILE A 132 12.81 -7.86 12.77
N GLY A 133 13.99 -7.54 12.23
CA GLY A 133 15.10 -8.48 12.15
C GLY A 133 16.42 -7.85 12.55
N ALA A 134 17.20 -8.57 13.34
CA ALA A 134 18.59 -8.26 13.63
C ALA A 134 19.48 -8.74 12.48
N ASN A 135 20.45 -7.92 12.09
CA ASN A 135 21.39 -8.17 11.00
C ASN A 135 20.70 -8.53 9.66
N ASP A 136 19.44 -8.12 9.49
CA ASP A 136 18.63 -8.54 8.34
C ASP A 136 18.91 -7.68 7.11
N ILE A 137 18.78 -8.28 5.93
CA ILE A 137 19.01 -7.64 4.63
C ILE A 137 17.78 -7.82 3.74
N PRO A 138 17.59 -7.00 2.68
CA PRO A 138 16.46 -7.19 1.79
C PRO A 138 16.71 -8.36 0.84
N LEU A 139 16.35 -9.57 1.27
CA LEU A 139 16.60 -10.82 0.55
C LEU A 139 16.06 -10.86 -0.90
N ASN A 140 15.02 -10.08 -1.20
CA ASN A 140 14.39 -10.00 -2.52
C ASN A 140 15.24 -9.23 -3.55
N TYR A 141 16.25 -8.48 -3.11
CA TYR A 141 17.06 -7.62 -3.96
C TYR A 141 18.53 -8.06 -3.99
N ARG A 142 18.79 -9.35 -3.76
CA ARG A 142 20.15 -9.92 -3.84
C ARG A 142 20.61 -10.11 -5.29
N HIS A 143 21.87 -9.75 -5.54
CA HIS A 143 22.55 -9.98 -6.81
C HIS A 143 23.31 -11.30 -6.77
N GLN A 144 22.54 -12.38 -6.89
CA GLN A 144 23.05 -13.75 -6.81
C GLN A 144 24.10 -14.04 -7.88
N ASP A 145 24.05 -13.37 -9.03
CA ASP A 145 25.02 -13.48 -10.12
C ASP A 145 26.47 -13.25 -9.69
N LEU A 146 26.69 -12.45 -8.64
CA LEU A 146 28.02 -12.18 -8.06
C LEU A 146 28.36 -13.08 -6.87
N GLU A 147 27.39 -13.81 -6.31
CA GLU A 147 27.59 -14.56 -5.08
C GLU A 147 28.33 -15.89 -5.31
N THR A 148 29.45 -16.07 -4.61
CA THR A 148 30.22 -17.33 -4.53
C THR A 148 29.98 -18.08 -3.20
N GLY A 149 29.01 -17.63 -2.41
CA GLY A 149 28.76 -18.12 -1.05
C GLY A 149 29.62 -17.48 0.04
N LYS A 150 30.53 -16.55 -0.31
CA LYS A 150 31.39 -15.84 0.64
C LYS A 150 30.80 -14.51 1.11
N THR A 151 30.37 -13.69 0.16
CA THR A 151 29.87 -12.33 0.40
C THR A 151 28.47 -12.22 -0.18
N CYS A 152 27.57 -11.57 0.55
CA CYS A 152 26.23 -11.26 0.06
C CYS A 152 26.20 -9.88 -0.61
N PHE A 153 25.67 -9.83 -1.83
CA PHE A 153 25.54 -8.61 -2.62
C PHE A 153 24.07 -8.32 -2.86
N PHE A 154 23.67 -7.06 -2.72
CA PHE A 154 22.26 -6.67 -2.90
C PHE A 154 22.13 -5.20 -3.30
N THR A 155 20.99 -4.85 -3.85
CA THR A 155 20.55 -3.46 -4.03
C THR A 155 19.44 -3.15 -3.02
N ILE A 156 19.13 -1.88 -2.82
CA ILE A 156 17.87 -1.51 -2.19
C ILE A 156 17.15 -0.49 -3.09
N PRO A 157 16.07 -0.90 -3.77
CA PRO A 157 15.29 0.00 -4.59
C PRO A 157 14.76 1.17 -3.78
N ARG A 158 14.68 2.33 -4.44
CA ARG A 158 14.10 3.56 -3.91
C ARG A 158 13.09 4.11 -4.90
N LEU A 159 12.08 4.81 -4.40
CA LEU A 159 11.19 5.59 -5.26
C LEU A 159 12.02 6.63 -6.05
N SER A 160 11.78 6.69 -7.35
CA SER A 160 12.34 7.69 -8.25
C SER A 160 11.57 9.01 -8.14
N ASP A 161 12.09 10.07 -8.76
CA ASP A 161 11.36 11.34 -8.82
C ASP A 161 10.11 11.28 -9.72
N ASN A 162 10.02 10.27 -10.59
CA ASN A 162 8.83 9.99 -11.40
C ASN A 162 7.70 9.35 -10.57
N ASP A 163 8.00 8.86 -9.35
CA ASP A 163 7.01 8.22 -8.46
C ASP A 163 6.35 9.23 -7.51
N GLY A 164 6.12 10.48 -7.95
CA GLY A 164 5.73 11.61 -7.10
C GLY A 164 4.53 11.34 -6.17
N GLU A 165 3.46 10.73 -6.68
CA GLU A 165 2.28 10.38 -5.87
C GLU A 165 2.58 9.33 -4.81
N GLU A 166 3.33 8.29 -5.19
CA GLU A 166 3.74 7.24 -4.25
C GLU A 166 4.69 7.79 -3.20
N LYS A 167 5.60 8.68 -3.60
CA LYS A 167 6.52 9.36 -2.69
C LYS A 167 5.73 10.16 -1.65
N ALA A 168 4.73 10.94 -2.05
CA ALA A 168 3.90 11.70 -1.11
C ALA A 168 3.12 10.82 -0.12
N LEU A 169 2.53 9.72 -0.62
CA LEU A 169 1.75 8.77 0.18
C LEU A 169 2.60 8.06 1.25
N TYR A 170 3.80 7.62 0.89
CA TYR A 170 4.63 6.74 1.72
C TYR A 170 5.87 7.41 2.30
N ASP A 171 6.04 8.73 2.10
CA ASP A 171 7.19 9.46 2.63
C ASP A 171 7.32 9.25 4.15
N LEU A 172 8.39 8.57 4.54
CA LEU A 172 8.71 8.32 5.94
C LEU A 172 9.45 9.51 6.58
N ALA A 173 10.01 10.41 5.77
CA ALA A 173 10.77 11.57 6.25
C ALA A 173 9.89 12.59 6.98
N LYS A 174 8.58 12.63 6.68
CA LYS A 174 7.60 13.49 7.37
C LYS A 174 7.34 13.10 8.83
N TYR A 175 7.82 11.94 9.29
CA TYR A 175 7.60 11.47 10.66
C TYR A 175 8.86 11.65 11.52
N PRO A 176 8.87 12.58 12.50
CA PRO A 176 10.04 12.87 13.32
C PRO A 176 10.60 11.68 14.11
N VAL A 177 9.76 10.67 14.38
CA VAL A 177 10.18 9.43 15.05
C VAL A 177 11.05 8.54 14.15
N ILE A 178 10.91 8.63 12.83
CA ILE A 178 11.64 7.83 11.84
C ILE A 178 12.75 8.64 11.16
N ASN A 179 12.53 9.93 10.90
CA ASN A 179 13.40 10.73 10.01
C ASN A 179 14.87 10.82 10.45
N LYS A 180 15.15 10.60 11.73
CA LYS A 180 16.49 10.55 12.32
C LYS A 180 17.23 9.23 12.09
N TYR A 181 16.55 8.19 11.62
CA TYR A 181 17.13 6.89 11.26
C TYR A 181 17.19 6.75 9.74
N PHE A 182 18.02 5.83 9.23
CA PHE A 182 17.97 5.50 7.80
C PHE A 182 16.62 4.90 7.46
N HIS A 183 15.97 5.45 6.46
CA HIS A 183 14.67 5.00 6.00
C HIS A 183 14.58 5.13 4.48
N GLN A 184 13.79 4.25 3.88
CA GLN A 184 13.54 4.25 2.44
C GLN A 184 12.25 3.50 2.12
N VAL A 185 11.69 3.83 0.96
CA VAL A 185 10.53 3.14 0.40
C VAL A 185 10.97 2.51 -0.92
N SER A 186 10.91 1.19 -0.99
CA SER A 186 11.16 0.45 -2.23
C SER A 186 9.89 0.39 -3.06
N PRO A 187 9.93 0.77 -4.35
CA PRO A 187 8.77 0.72 -5.24
C PRO A 187 8.23 -0.70 -5.37
N LYS A 188 7.00 -0.78 -5.88
CA LYS A 188 6.45 -2.04 -6.36
C LYS A 188 7.27 -2.51 -7.57
N TYR A 189 7.86 -3.71 -7.49
CA TYR A 189 8.63 -4.29 -8.59
C TYR A 189 8.08 -5.66 -8.96
N GLY A 190 7.46 -5.76 -10.15
CA GLY A 190 6.77 -6.97 -10.59
C GLY A 190 5.65 -7.37 -9.62
N SER A 191 5.74 -8.60 -9.09
CA SER A 191 4.83 -9.13 -8.06
C SER A 191 5.20 -8.69 -6.63
N THR A 192 6.36 -8.06 -6.43
CA THR A 192 6.82 -7.59 -5.13
C THR A 192 6.05 -6.34 -4.74
N GLN A 193 5.40 -6.38 -3.59
CA GLN A 193 4.70 -5.23 -3.02
C GLN A 193 5.70 -4.14 -2.60
N ARG A 194 5.24 -2.89 -2.55
CA ARG A 194 6.01 -1.78 -1.97
C ARG A 194 6.48 -2.15 -0.56
N ILE A 195 7.73 -1.83 -0.23
CA ILE A 195 8.33 -2.11 1.08
C ILE A 195 8.82 -0.82 1.71
N ASN A 196 8.37 -0.55 2.94
CA ASN A 196 8.92 0.50 3.78
C ASN A 196 10.04 -0.10 4.61
N HIS A 197 11.16 0.61 4.73
CA HIS A 197 12.33 0.18 5.49
C HIS A 197 12.74 1.25 6.49
N VAL A 198 13.07 0.84 7.71
CA VAL A 198 13.78 1.64 8.72
C VAL A 198 14.94 0.81 9.25
N ILE A 199 16.14 1.37 9.27
CA ILE A 199 17.36 0.71 9.73
C ILE A 199 17.89 1.46 10.95
N LEU A 200 17.96 0.76 12.08
CA LEU A 200 18.54 1.24 13.33
C LEU A 200 19.94 0.64 13.47
N SER A 201 20.96 1.47 13.66
CA SER A 201 22.34 1.02 13.81
C SER A 201 23.08 1.92 14.78
N LYS A 202 24.16 1.40 15.40
CA LYS A 202 24.94 2.17 16.37
C LYS A 202 25.40 3.51 15.79
N ASN A 203 25.18 4.60 16.54
CA ASN A 203 25.49 5.98 16.14
C ASN A 203 24.82 6.40 14.82
N ASN A 204 23.76 5.72 14.41
CA ASN A 204 23.10 5.90 13.13
C ASN A 204 24.08 5.87 11.94
N VAL A 205 25.00 4.90 11.95
CA VAL A 205 25.95 4.67 10.85
C VAL A 205 25.41 3.59 9.91
N TYR A 206 25.32 3.87 8.61
CA TYR A 206 24.76 2.92 7.64
C TYR A 206 25.60 1.62 7.62
N PRO A 207 24.98 0.43 7.76
CA PRO A 207 25.72 -0.84 7.89
C PRO A 207 26.27 -1.38 6.57
N PHE A 208 25.92 -0.75 5.45
CA PHE A 208 26.27 -1.20 4.11
C PHE A 208 27.25 -0.24 3.45
N VAL A 209 28.05 -0.77 2.54
CA VAL A 209 28.99 -0.01 1.71
C VAL A 209 28.70 -0.32 0.25
N GLN A 210 28.71 0.72 -0.58
CA GLN A 210 28.58 0.59 -2.02
C GLN A 210 29.90 0.06 -2.59
N LEU A 211 29.81 -0.91 -3.49
CA LEU A 211 30.97 -1.38 -4.24
C LEU A 211 31.47 -0.30 -5.19
N THR A 212 32.76 -0.32 -5.45
CA THR A 212 33.35 0.36 -6.60
C THR A 212 33.14 -0.47 -7.88
N ILE A 213 33.24 0.17 -9.05
CA ILE A 213 33.22 -0.52 -10.35
C ILE A 213 34.30 -1.62 -10.40
N GLY A 214 35.51 -1.33 -9.92
CA GLY A 214 36.60 -2.28 -9.86
C GLY A 214 36.29 -3.51 -8.99
N GLU A 215 35.73 -3.30 -7.80
CA GLU A 215 35.28 -4.42 -6.94
C GLU A 215 34.17 -5.24 -7.62
N ALA A 216 33.18 -4.59 -8.22
CA ALA A 216 32.07 -5.29 -8.89
C ALA A 216 32.56 -6.15 -10.07
N LEU A 217 33.47 -5.61 -10.90
CA LEU A 217 34.09 -6.36 -12.01
C LEU A 217 34.94 -7.54 -11.50
N LEU A 218 35.68 -7.35 -10.40
CA LEU A 218 36.44 -8.42 -9.76
C LEU A 218 35.51 -9.54 -9.26
N TYR A 219 34.42 -9.20 -8.57
CA TYR A 219 33.47 -10.21 -8.08
C TYR A 219 32.73 -10.92 -9.20
N ALA A 220 32.39 -10.21 -10.29
CA ALA A 220 31.83 -10.84 -11.48
C ALA A 220 32.81 -11.85 -12.08
N GLU A 221 34.10 -11.50 -12.13
CA GLU A 221 35.15 -12.40 -12.62
C GLU A 221 35.28 -13.66 -11.76
N GLU A 222 35.37 -13.47 -10.45
CA GLU A 222 35.49 -14.55 -9.47
C GLU A 222 34.26 -15.47 -9.46
N ALA A 223 33.06 -14.93 -9.73
CA ALA A 223 31.83 -15.71 -9.74
C ALA A 223 31.69 -16.62 -10.96
N MET A 224 32.18 -16.21 -12.14
CA MET A 224 32.00 -16.97 -13.40
C MET A 224 32.30 -18.47 -13.32
N PRO A 225 33.46 -18.94 -12.81
CA PRO A 225 33.72 -20.38 -12.74
C PRO A 225 32.73 -21.14 -11.85
N PHE A 226 32.26 -20.52 -10.76
CA PHE A 226 31.23 -21.11 -9.90
C PHE A 226 29.90 -21.23 -10.62
N LYS A 227 29.48 -20.17 -11.32
CA LYS A 227 28.20 -20.11 -12.04
C LYS A 227 28.16 -21.08 -13.21
N LEU A 228 29.27 -21.23 -13.94
CA LEU A 228 29.38 -22.25 -14.99
C LEU A 228 29.27 -23.65 -14.39
N ALA A 229 29.98 -23.94 -13.30
CA ALA A 229 29.91 -25.25 -12.66
C ALA A 229 28.48 -25.58 -12.15
N GLU A 230 27.76 -24.58 -11.66
CA GLU A 230 26.35 -24.71 -11.26
C GLU A 230 25.42 -24.95 -12.45
N GLU A 231 25.54 -24.19 -13.53
CA GLU A 231 24.73 -24.39 -14.75
C GLU A 231 24.98 -25.78 -15.34
N LEU A 232 26.23 -26.25 -15.40
CA LEU A 232 26.58 -27.60 -15.84
C LEU A 232 26.00 -28.69 -14.93
N LYS A 233 25.99 -28.46 -13.61
CA LYS A 233 25.38 -29.38 -12.65
C LYS A 233 23.86 -29.47 -12.86
N ASP A 234 23.20 -28.35 -13.09
CA ASP A 234 21.75 -28.29 -13.33
C ASP A 234 21.36 -28.93 -14.66
N ILE A 235 22.16 -28.72 -15.72
CA ILE A 235 21.98 -29.39 -17.02
C ILE A 235 22.02 -30.92 -16.84
N ARG A 236 23.01 -31.45 -16.11
CA ARG A 236 23.11 -32.89 -15.85
C ARG A 236 21.94 -33.42 -15.03
N ALA A 237 21.52 -32.68 -14.00
CA ALA A 237 20.41 -33.08 -13.13
C ALA A 237 19.06 -33.10 -13.88
N ASN A 238 18.83 -32.15 -14.79
CA ASN A 238 17.56 -32.02 -15.52
C ASN A 238 17.46 -32.97 -16.74
N ASN A 239 18.59 -33.51 -17.22
CA ASN A 239 18.66 -34.34 -18.42
C ASN A 239 19.20 -35.75 -18.12
N ILE A 240 18.91 -36.32 -16.95
CA ILE A 240 19.32 -37.69 -16.59
C ILE A 240 18.87 -38.69 -17.68
N GLY A 241 19.81 -39.52 -18.16
CA GLY A 241 19.58 -40.50 -19.23
C GLY A 241 19.54 -39.92 -20.65
N ARG A 242 19.80 -38.62 -20.81
CA ARG A 242 19.76 -37.88 -22.08
C ARG A 242 21.14 -37.27 -22.38
N GLU A 243 22.13 -38.13 -22.66
CA GLU A 243 23.54 -37.74 -22.80
C GLU A 243 23.78 -36.73 -23.93
N LYS A 244 23.06 -36.85 -25.05
CA LYS A 244 23.20 -35.91 -26.17
C LYS A 244 22.71 -34.51 -25.80
N GLU A 245 21.60 -34.42 -25.07
CA GLU A 245 21.08 -33.16 -24.55
C GLU A 245 22.04 -32.55 -23.52
N ILE A 246 22.64 -33.37 -22.64
CA ILE A 246 23.66 -32.92 -21.69
C ILE A 246 24.84 -32.31 -22.44
N GLU A 247 25.38 -32.98 -23.46
CA GLU A 247 26.52 -32.51 -24.25
C GLU A 247 26.20 -31.17 -24.95
N ILE A 248 25.07 -31.10 -25.67
CA ILE A 248 24.66 -29.90 -26.41
C ILE A 248 24.48 -28.71 -25.47
N GLN A 249 23.73 -28.89 -24.37
CA GLN A 249 23.46 -27.81 -23.43
C GLN A 249 24.73 -27.39 -22.68
N SER A 250 25.60 -28.35 -22.31
CA SER A 250 26.87 -28.04 -21.64
C SER A 250 27.78 -27.21 -22.53
N ARG A 251 27.92 -27.58 -23.81
CA ARG A 251 28.68 -26.79 -24.80
C ARG A 251 28.10 -25.39 -24.98
N GLN A 252 26.77 -25.27 -25.02
CA GLN A 252 26.12 -23.96 -25.12
C GLN A 252 26.38 -23.09 -23.88
N ALA A 253 26.36 -23.68 -22.68
CA ALA A 253 26.72 -22.99 -21.44
C ALA A 253 28.17 -22.49 -21.49
N GLU A 254 29.12 -23.34 -21.90
CA GLU A 254 30.52 -22.95 -22.06
C GLU A 254 30.72 -21.79 -23.05
N VAL A 255 30.03 -21.82 -24.20
CA VAL A 255 30.03 -20.73 -25.19
C VAL A 255 29.45 -19.45 -24.57
N ASN A 256 28.35 -19.54 -23.84
CA ASN A 256 27.74 -18.39 -23.18
C ASN A 256 28.68 -17.76 -22.14
N PHE A 257 29.34 -18.58 -21.32
CA PHE A 257 30.33 -18.10 -20.34
C PHE A 257 31.62 -17.59 -20.99
N ALA A 258 31.98 -18.06 -22.18
CA ALA A 258 33.05 -17.47 -22.96
C ALA A 258 32.70 -16.04 -23.40
N LYS A 259 31.46 -15.80 -23.84
CA LYS A 259 30.97 -14.44 -24.13
C LYS A 259 30.98 -13.56 -22.88
N CYS A 260 30.51 -14.06 -21.74
CA CYS A 260 30.56 -13.29 -20.50
C CYS A 260 31.99 -12.84 -20.16
N ARG A 261 32.99 -13.74 -20.31
CA ARG A 261 34.41 -13.41 -20.10
C ARG A 261 34.91 -12.32 -21.05
N GLU A 262 34.55 -12.42 -22.33
CA GLU A 262 34.92 -11.43 -23.34
C GLU A 262 34.33 -10.05 -23.02
N THR A 263 33.03 -9.99 -22.74
CA THR A 263 32.33 -8.75 -22.35
C THR A 263 32.92 -8.17 -21.08
N LEU A 264 33.23 -9.01 -20.07
CA LEU A 264 33.85 -8.55 -18.83
C LEU A 264 35.25 -7.96 -19.06
N ALA A 265 36.05 -8.55 -19.95
CA ALA A 265 37.35 -8.01 -20.33
C ALA A 265 37.23 -6.64 -21.02
N GLN A 266 36.24 -6.48 -21.91
CA GLN A 266 35.94 -5.20 -22.56
C GLN A 266 35.48 -4.15 -21.54
N MET A 267 34.65 -4.53 -20.57
CA MET A 267 34.23 -3.63 -19.47
C MET A 267 35.42 -3.19 -18.62
N LYS A 268 36.33 -4.10 -18.25
CA LYS A 268 37.55 -3.76 -17.51
C LYS A 268 38.41 -2.73 -18.24
N GLU A 269 38.53 -2.87 -19.56
CA GLU A 269 39.24 -1.89 -20.38
C GLU A 269 38.50 -0.55 -20.45
N LYS A 270 37.18 -0.58 -20.69
CA LYS A 270 36.30 0.61 -20.70
C LYS A 270 36.42 1.43 -19.41
N TYR A 271 36.43 0.75 -18.27
CA TYR A 271 36.41 1.36 -16.95
C TYR A 271 37.78 1.48 -16.26
N LYS A 272 38.90 1.18 -16.95
CA LYS A 272 40.24 1.14 -16.32
C LYS A 272 40.65 2.42 -15.57
N ASN A 273 40.15 3.57 -16.02
CA ASN A 273 40.42 4.88 -15.40
C ASN A 273 39.36 5.31 -14.37
N HIS A 274 38.30 4.51 -14.20
CA HIS A 274 37.12 4.80 -13.38
C HIS A 274 36.83 3.68 -12.37
N LEU A 275 37.79 2.77 -12.13
CA LEU A 275 37.59 1.60 -11.25
C LEU A 275 37.23 1.99 -9.81
N GLY A 276 37.61 3.18 -9.34
CA GLY A 276 37.28 3.67 -8.00
C GLY A 276 35.89 4.31 -7.88
N GLU A 277 35.16 4.48 -8.98
CA GLU A 277 33.82 5.07 -8.96
C GLU A 277 32.77 4.10 -8.37
N PRO A 278 31.67 4.61 -7.81
CA PRO A 278 30.63 3.75 -7.24
C PRO A 278 29.91 2.92 -8.31
N ALA A 279 29.69 1.64 -8.03
CA ALA A 279 28.98 0.70 -8.89
C ALA A 279 27.46 0.78 -8.71
N TYR A 280 26.73 0.75 -9.83
CA TYR A 280 25.28 0.68 -9.88
C TYR A 280 24.84 -0.46 -10.79
N THR A 281 23.64 -1.01 -10.62
CA THR A 281 23.10 -2.06 -11.49
C THR A 281 21.58 -2.07 -11.41
N ASP A 282 20.90 -2.48 -12.46
CA ASP A 282 19.45 -2.71 -12.47
C ASP A 282 19.06 -4.19 -12.34
N GLY A 283 20.04 -5.11 -12.29
CA GLY A 283 19.83 -6.54 -12.19
C GLY A 283 20.66 -7.32 -13.21
N GLY A 284 20.29 -8.59 -13.45
CA GLY A 284 20.62 -9.30 -14.69
C GLY A 284 22.09 -9.51 -15.07
N ILE A 285 23.06 -9.29 -14.19
CA ILE A 285 24.50 -9.20 -14.51
C ILE A 285 25.00 -10.31 -15.46
N LEU A 286 24.73 -11.59 -15.17
CA LEU A 286 25.21 -12.67 -16.05
C LEU A 286 24.50 -12.68 -17.42
N SER A 287 23.22 -12.33 -17.44
CA SER A 287 22.44 -12.18 -18.68
C SER A 287 22.99 -11.03 -19.52
N ASP A 288 23.31 -9.90 -18.89
CA ASP A 288 23.84 -8.72 -19.57
C ASP A 288 25.22 -9.02 -20.16
N LEU A 289 26.11 -9.61 -19.36
CA LEU A 289 27.42 -10.04 -19.83
C LEU A 289 27.33 -11.03 -21.00
N ARG A 290 26.41 -12.01 -20.95
CA ARG A 290 26.20 -12.98 -22.04
C ARG A 290 25.79 -12.32 -23.35
N ASN A 291 25.10 -11.18 -23.26
CA ASN A 291 24.56 -10.44 -24.38
C ASN A 291 25.42 -9.23 -24.78
N GLY A 292 26.61 -9.03 -24.20
CA GLY A 292 27.47 -7.90 -24.55
C GLY A 292 26.98 -6.54 -24.02
N TYR A 293 26.20 -6.56 -22.93
CA TYR A 293 25.74 -5.35 -22.25
C TYR A 293 26.67 -4.98 -21.09
N ASP A 294 26.72 -3.68 -20.85
CA ASP A 294 27.27 -3.05 -19.67
C ASP A 294 26.25 -3.08 -18.54
N PHE A 295 26.44 -3.96 -17.55
CA PHE A 295 25.51 -4.10 -16.43
C PHE A 295 25.51 -2.90 -15.45
N PHE A 296 26.39 -1.91 -15.65
CA PHE A 296 26.35 -0.64 -14.91
C PHE A 296 25.44 0.40 -15.58
N THR A 297 25.17 0.27 -16.88
CA THR A 297 24.44 1.30 -17.66
C THR A 297 23.30 0.74 -18.51
N ASN A 298 23.05 -0.57 -18.45
CA ASN A 298 22.05 -1.31 -19.23
C ASN A 298 22.04 -0.94 -20.72
N ALA A 299 23.23 -0.83 -21.32
CA ALA A 299 23.41 -0.55 -22.74
C ALA A 299 24.48 -1.44 -23.33
N LYS A 300 24.52 -1.57 -24.65
CA LYS A 300 25.64 -2.24 -25.30
C LYS A 300 26.93 -1.47 -25.02
N LEU A 301 28.06 -2.17 -25.05
CA LEU A 301 29.35 -1.58 -24.69
C LEU A 301 29.78 -0.43 -25.62
N ASP A 302 29.29 -0.43 -26.86
CA ASP A 302 29.50 0.59 -27.90
C ASP A 302 28.43 1.69 -27.91
N GLU A 303 27.41 1.60 -27.05
CA GLU A 303 26.32 2.55 -26.94
C GLU A 303 26.50 3.49 -25.74
N GLN A 304 25.89 4.68 -25.83
CA GLN A 304 25.78 5.57 -24.69
C GLN A 304 24.71 5.05 -23.74
N GLY A 305 25.14 4.60 -22.56
CA GLY A 305 24.24 4.02 -21.56
C GLY A 305 23.39 5.03 -20.81
N ARG A 306 22.42 4.51 -20.06
CA ARG A 306 21.55 5.30 -19.17
C ARG A 306 21.71 4.81 -17.73
N VAL A 307 21.77 5.74 -16.79
CA VAL A 307 21.98 5.45 -15.35
C VAL A 307 20.68 5.65 -14.55
N ASP A 308 19.64 6.19 -15.19
CA ASP A 308 18.38 6.64 -14.60
C ASP A 308 17.58 5.55 -13.87
N ASN A 309 17.84 4.28 -14.14
CA ASN A 309 17.15 3.14 -13.51
C ASN A 309 18.08 2.18 -12.74
N THR A 310 19.31 2.59 -12.48
CA THR A 310 20.30 1.74 -11.79
C THR A 310 20.31 1.99 -10.28
N LEU A 311 20.63 0.95 -9.50
CA LEU A 311 20.63 0.97 -8.05
C LEU A 311 22.05 0.73 -7.51
N PRO A 312 22.44 1.38 -6.40
CA PRO A 312 23.74 1.13 -5.77
C PRO A 312 23.94 -0.35 -5.48
N LEU A 313 25.04 -0.94 -5.97
CA LEU A 313 25.40 -2.31 -5.65
C LEU A 313 26.09 -2.33 -4.28
N LEU A 314 25.44 -2.95 -3.29
CA LEU A 314 25.85 -2.90 -1.89
C LEU A 314 26.38 -4.25 -1.40
N ARG A 315 27.21 -4.17 -0.36
CA ARG A 315 27.56 -5.27 0.54
C ARG A 315 27.52 -4.83 1.99
N ILE A 316 27.53 -5.79 2.91
CA ILE A 316 27.73 -5.53 4.33
C ILE A 316 29.16 -5.05 4.55
N LYS A 317 29.36 -4.07 5.42
CA LYS A 317 30.69 -3.64 5.85
C LYS A 317 31.49 -4.84 6.40
N PRO A 318 32.71 -5.13 5.91
CA PRO A 318 33.46 -6.34 6.31
C PRO A 318 33.64 -6.48 7.82
N GLU A 319 33.87 -5.37 8.52
CA GLU A 319 34.03 -5.36 9.97
C GLU A 319 32.75 -5.77 10.72
N LEU A 320 31.56 -5.58 10.13
CA LEU A 320 30.27 -5.97 10.74
C LEU A 320 29.91 -7.42 10.45
N GLU A 321 30.39 -7.99 9.35
CA GLU A 321 30.01 -9.35 8.90
C GLU A 321 30.41 -10.42 9.93
N MET A 322 31.62 -10.32 10.48
CA MET A 322 32.07 -11.21 11.54
C MET A 322 31.33 -10.97 12.86
N LEU A 323 30.99 -9.71 13.16
CA LEU A 323 30.28 -9.34 14.37
C LEU A 323 28.82 -9.81 14.37
N CYS A 324 28.21 -10.02 13.19
CA CYS A 324 26.86 -10.60 13.08
C CYS A 324 26.75 -11.99 13.74
N LYS A 325 27.86 -12.72 13.88
CA LYS A 325 27.90 -14.04 14.53
C LYS A 325 27.81 -13.96 16.07
N THR A 326 27.95 -12.76 16.65
CA THR A 326 27.93 -12.54 18.10
C THR A 326 26.51 -12.31 18.62
N ASP A 327 26.37 -12.27 19.95
CA ASP A 327 25.08 -12.07 20.60
C ASP A 327 24.47 -10.68 20.38
N LYS A 328 25.29 -9.68 20.04
CA LYS A 328 24.83 -8.31 19.86
C LYS A 328 24.45 -8.06 18.39
N PRO A 329 23.23 -7.58 18.10
CA PRO A 329 22.89 -7.08 16.78
C PRO A 329 23.81 -5.95 16.35
N GLN A 330 24.18 -5.92 15.06
CA GLN A 330 24.94 -4.83 14.45
C GLN A 330 24.01 -3.76 13.88
N TRP A 331 22.85 -4.17 13.36
CA TRP A 331 21.73 -3.30 13.00
C TRP A 331 20.40 -4.04 13.19
N ILE A 332 19.31 -3.27 13.30
CA ILE A 332 17.94 -3.76 13.28
C ILE A 332 17.27 -3.21 12.02
N MET A 333 16.72 -4.08 11.19
CA MET A 333 15.87 -3.71 10.06
C MET A 333 14.41 -3.92 10.42
N ILE A 334 13.63 -2.87 10.32
CA ILE A 334 12.18 -2.88 10.47
C ILE A 334 11.60 -2.65 9.08
N LYS A 335 10.80 -3.61 8.59
CA LYS A 335 10.19 -3.53 7.25
C LYS A 335 8.73 -3.89 7.29
N TRP A 336 7.91 -3.14 6.56
CA TRP A 336 6.51 -3.49 6.35
C TRP A 336 6.10 -3.21 4.92
N TYR A 337 5.29 -4.10 4.39
CA TYR A 337 4.92 -4.13 2.99
C TYR A 337 3.52 -4.67 2.82
N GLY A 338 2.94 -4.32 1.67
CA GLY A 338 1.57 -4.61 1.38
C GLY A 338 0.77 -3.42 0.92
N GLY A 339 -0.36 -3.75 0.31
CA GLY A 339 -1.54 -2.89 0.22
C GLY A 339 -1.34 -1.57 -0.50
N ALA A 340 -2.44 -0.84 -0.56
CA ALA A 340 -2.46 0.56 -0.91
C ALA A 340 -2.99 1.32 0.32
N MET A 341 -2.63 2.59 0.50
CA MET A 341 -3.06 3.39 1.66
C MET A 341 -4.58 3.66 1.69
N ASN A 342 -5.30 3.31 0.63
CA ASN A 342 -6.77 3.26 0.60
C ASN A 342 -7.35 1.94 1.14
N ASP A 343 -6.55 0.89 1.28
CA ASP A 343 -6.95 -0.33 1.98
C ASP A 343 -6.90 -0.08 3.49
N ALA A 344 -8.04 -0.22 4.16
CA ALA A 344 -8.19 0.08 5.58
C ALA A 344 -7.25 -0.76 6.47
N SER A 345 -7.06 -2.04 6.14
CA SER A 345 -6.21 -2.94 6.93
C SER A 345 -4.73 -2.59 6.78
N PHE A 346 -4.29 -2.31 5.55
CA PHE A 346 -2.90 -1.89 5.33
C PHE A 346 -2.63 -0.54 5.97
N LYS A 347 -3.53 0.43 5.75
CA LYS A 347 -3.44 1.76 6.34
C LYS A 347 -3.31 1.68 7.87
N HIS A 348 -4.19 0.91 8.52
CA HIS A 348 -4.15 0.70 9.97
C HIS A 348 -2.82 0.10 10.44
N MET A 349 -2.27 -0.87 9.71
CA MET A 349 -0.94 -1.43 10.01
C MET A 349 0.16 -0.38 9.86
N HIS A 350 0.18 0.36 8.74
CA HIS A 350 1.15 1.41 8.46
C HIS A 350 1.12 2.50 9.53
N GLU A 351 -0.06 3.01 9.88
CA GLU A 351 -0.25 4.02 10.93
C GLU A 351 0.12 3.49 12.31
N SER A 352 -0.18 2.22 12.63
CA SER A 352 0.21 1.60 13.90
C SER A 352 1.72 1.52 14.05
N ILE A 353 2.43 1.14 12.98
CA ILE A 353 3.90 1.09 13.00
C ILE A 353 4.47 2.48 13.22
N ILE A 354 3.97 3.50 12.52
CA ILE A 354 4.53 4.85 12.61
C ILE A 354 4.21 5.53 13.95
N ASN A 355 2.98 5.34 14.46
CA ASN A 355 2.48 6.10 15.61
C ASN A 355 2.56 5.37 16.95
N ASN A 356 2.56 4.02 16.94
CA ASN A 356 2.52 3.22 18.17
C ASN A 356 3.85 2.53 18.47
N PHE A 357 4.60 2.10 17.45
CA PHE A 357 5.87 1.41 17.67
C PHE A 357 6.95 2.39 18.16
N ASP A 358 7.65 2.01 19.23
CA ASP A 358 8.69 2.87 19.81
C ASP A 358 10.08 2.55 19.23
N PHE A 359 10.39 3.15 18.08
CA PHE A 359 11.70 3.04 17.43
C PHE A 359 12.86 3.47 18.35
N ASP A 360 12.63 4.44 19.22
CA ASP A 360 13.67 4.99 20.10
C ASP A 360 14.01 4.05 21.23
N TYR A 361 12.99 3.43 21.83
CA TYR A 361 13.22 2.36 22.77
C TYR A 361 14.04 1.24 22.13
N VAL A 362 13.67 0.79 20.93
CA VAL A 362 14.36 -0.33 20.25
C VAL A 362 15.80 0.04 19.91
N TYR A 363 16.04 1.25 19.40
CA TYR A 363 17.40 1.74 19.19
C TYR A 363 18.21 1.74 20.50
N ASN A 364 17.67 2.35 21.56
CA ASN A 364 18.35 2.42 22.86
C ASN A 364 18.60 1.03 23.44
N PHE A 365 17.65 0.10 23.31
CA PHE A 365 17.77 -1.26 23.83
C PHE A 365 19.02 -1.99 23.32
N PHE A 366 19.40 -1.79 22.05
CA PHE A 366 20.59 -2.45 21.47
C PHE A 366 21.85 -1.59 21.49
N PHE A 367 21.72 -0.28 21.24
CA PHE A 367 22.87 0.57 20.94
C PHE A 367 23.22 1.54 22.08
N GLU A 368 22.27 1.82 22.98
CA GLU A 368 22.45 2.72 24.13
C GLU A 368 21.69 2.21 25.38
N PRO A 369 21.96 0.96 25.83
CA PRO A 369 21.10 0.24 26.77
C PRO A 369 20.94 0.93 28.12
N GLU A 370 21.93 1.73 28.55
CA GLU A 370 21.84 2.51 29.79
C GLU A 370 20.67 3.51 29.79
N LYS A 371 20.18 3.96 28.62
CA LYS A 371 19.02 4.86 28.50
C LYS A 371 17.68 4.19 28.80
N VAL A 372 17.60 2.86 28.70
CA VAL A 372 16.36 2.08 28.88
C VAL A 372 16.53 0.93 29.87
N LYS A 373 17.61 0.95 30.66
CA LYS A 373 17.91 -0.09 31.64
C LYS A 373 16.82 -0.18 32.69
N GLY A 374 16.26 -1.37 32.87
CA GLY A 374 15.14 -1.63 33.78
C GLY A 374 13.79 -1.09 33.29
N VAL A 375 13.73 -0.42 32.14
CA VAL A 375 12.49 0.05 31.53
C VAL A 375 11.97 -1.03 30.60
N ALA A 376 10.74 -1.51 30.83
CA ALA A 376 10.09 -2.43 29.91
C ALA A 376 9.52 -1.67 28.69
N TYR A 377 9.55 -2.33 27.52
CA TYR A 377 8.94 -1.78 26.31
C TYR A 377 7.48 -1.42 26.54
N LYS A 378 7.10 -0.23 26.08
CA LYS A 378 5.72 0.22 25.98
C LYS A 378 5.54 0.89 24.61
N PRO A 379 4.44 0.63 23.90
CA PRO A 379 4.15 1.36 22.67
C PRO A 379 3.88 2.84 23.00
N LYS A 380 4.17 3.74 22.05
CA LYS A 380 3.94 5.19 22.19
C LYS A 380 2.45 5.53 22.35
N ARG A 381 1.56 4.68 21.84
CA ARG A 381 0.10 4.77 21.96
C ARG A 381 -0.49 3.36 22.10
N SER A 382 -1.75 3.28 22.52
CA SER A 382 -2.46 2.00 22.52
C SER A 382 -2.51 1.39 21.11
N PRO A 383 -2.36 0.05 20.95
CA PRO A 383 -2.47 -0.61 19.64
C PRO A 383 -3.90 -0.57 19.05
N THR A 384 -4.89 -0.17 19.86
CA THR A 384 -6.27 0.10 19.47
C THR A 384 -6.62 1.57 19.68
N PHE A 385 -5.63 2.46 19.63
CA PHE A 385 -5.85 3.89 19.79
C PHE A 385 -6.78 4.39 18.69
N GLU A 386 -7.87 5.02 19.10
CA GLU A 386 -8.74 5.79 18.23
C GLU A 386 -8.54 7.26 18.59
N GLU A 387 -8.26 8.09 17.60
CA GLU A 387 -8.15 9.53 17.81
C GLU A 387 -9.48 10.03 18.35
N LYS A 388 -9.49 10.54 19.58
CA LYS A 388 -10.68 11.18 20.14
C LYS A 388 -11.00 12.38 19.27
N LEU A 389 -12.08 12.28 18.52
CA LEU A 389 -12.60 13.40 17.75
C LEU A 389 -13.02 14.49 18.74
N VAL A 390 -12.40 15.67 18.61
CA VAL A 390 -12.85 16.86 19.32
C VAL A 390 -14.05 17.39 18.53
N GLU A 391 -15.25 16.97 18.92
CA GLU A 391 -16.47 17.54 18.32
C GLU A 391 -16.62 19.00 18.74
N THR A 392 -16.83 19.88 17.77
CA THR A 392 -17.29 21.24 18.05
C THR A 392 -18.81 21.25 18.15
N GLU A 393 -19.36 22.27 18.81
CA GLU A 393 -20.81 22.42 18.90
C GLU A 393 -21.44 22.51 17.50
N LYS A 394 -22.53 21.76 17.28
CA LYS A 394 -23.32 21.85 16.04
C LYS A 394 -23.94 23.24 15.90
N SER A 395 -24.09 23.71 14.67
CA SER A 395 -24.84 24.94 14.38
C SER A 395 -26.30 24.81 14.83
N ASP A 396 -26.99 25.93 15.00
CA ASP A 396 -28.43 25.93 15.31
C ASP A 396 -29.25 25.24 14.22
N VAL A 397 -28.82 25.35 12.96
CA VAL A 397 -29.43 24.63 11.82
C VAL A 397 -29.22 23.13 11.96
N GLY A 398 -28.01 22.70 12.34
CA GLY A 398 -27.68 21.31 12.63
C GLY A 398 -28.51 20.73 13.76
N LYS A 399 -28.60 21.43 14.89
CA LYS A 399 -29.41 21.01 16.04
C LYS A 399 -30.89 20.89 15.68
N LYS A 400 -31.43 21.86 14.94
CA LYS A 400 -32.83 21.85 14.49
C LYS A 400 -33.10 20.63 13.59
N ASN A 401 -32.28 20.43 12.56
CA ASN A 401 -32.47 19.34 11.59
C ASN A 401 -32.28 17.95 12.22
N GLU A 402 -31.42 17.79 13.22
CA GLU A 402 -31.24 16.51 13.94
C GLU A 402 -32.51 16.05 14.67
N THR A 403 -33.33 17.00 15.13
CA THR A 403 -34.60 16.70 15.82
C THR A 403 -35.82 16.62 14.89
N ASP A 404 -35.67 16.98 13.62
CA ASP A 404 -36.77 17.01 12.65
C ASP A 404 -36.97 15.64 12.01
N ALA A 405 -38.09 14.98 12.31
CA ALA A 405 -38.41 13.64 11.82
C ALA A 405 -38.55 13.55 10.27
N SER A 406 -38.79 14.68 9.60
CA SER A 406 -38.83 14.75 8.13
C SER A 406 -37.43 14.69 7.52
N VAL A 407 -36.40 15.09 8.27
CA VAL A 407 -35.00 15.05 7.82
C VAL A 407 -34.47 13.62 7.94
N PHE A 408 -34.02 13.08 6.81
CA PHE A 408 -33.37 11.78 6.73
C PHE A 408 -31.86 11.87 6.97
N LEU A 409 -31.22 12.91 6.41
CA LEU A 409 -29.79 13.18 6.54
C LEU A 409 -29.59 14.70 6.56
N PHE A 410 -28.73 15.19 7.44
CA PHE A 410 -28.25 16.58 7.42
C PHE A 410 -26.78 16.65 7.84
N GLU A 411 -25.98 17.39 7.07
CA GLU A 411 -24.58 17.67 7.36
C GLU A 411 -24.20 19.07 6.85
N ASP A 412 -23.74 19.93 7.75
CA ASP A 412 -23.19 21.26 7.46
C ASP A 412 -21.73 21.42 7.92
N PHE A 413 -21.14 20.33 8.39
CA PHE A 413 -19.78 20.23 8.92
C PHE A 413 -19.49 21.13 10.13
N SER A 414 -20.52 21.74 10.74
CA SER A 414 -20.38 22.67 11.86
C SER A 414 -19.70 22.04 13.08
N SER A 415 -19.93 20.75 13.32
CA SER A 415 -19.32 19.97 14.41
C SER A 415 -17.91 19.43 14.10
N THR A 416 -17.42 19.60 12.87
CA THR A 416 -16.09 19.12 12.46
C THR A 416 -15.05 20.23 12.61
N PRO A 417 -13.95 20.04 13.34
CA PRO A 417 -12.86 21.03 13.39
C PRO A 417 -12.25 21.31 12.01
N GLU A 418 -11.74 22.52 11.81
CA GLU A 418 -10.99 22.85 10.60
C GLU A 418 -9.75 21.95 10.46
N GLY A 419 -9.42 21.54 9.23
CA GLY A 419 -8.34 20.61 8.92
C GLY A 419 -8.67 19.14 9.20
N LYS A 420 -9.88 18.80 9.69
CA LYS A 420 -10.30 17.42 9.97
C LYS A 420 -11.33 16.91 8.98
N MET A 421 -11.39 15.59 8.84
CA MET A 421 -12.41 14.91 8.07
C MET A 421 -13.69 14.76 8.90
N PRO A 422 -14.88 14.96 8.32
CA PRO A 422 -16.15 14.81 9.04
C PRO A 422 -16.40 13.39 9.55
N GLN A 423 -17.02 13.29 10.73
CA GLN A 423 -17.41 12.01 11.31
C GLN A 423 -18.58 11.39 10.55
N GLY A 424 -18.57 10.06 10.40
CA GLY A 424 -19.61 9.39 9.62
C GLY A 424 -19.41 9.52 8.12
N TRP A 425 -18.25 10.01 7.68
CA TRP A 425 -17.84 10.05 6.27
C TRP A 425 -16.57 9.24 6.06
N ASN A 426 -16.38 8.74 4.84
CA ASN A 426 -15.16 8.08 4.41
C ASN A 426 -14.77 8.54 2.99
N ALA A 427 -13.47 8.46 2.69
CA ALA A 427 -12.89 8.99 1.47
C ALA A 427 -11.64 8.21 1.05
N ASN A 428 -11.29 8.24 -0.23
CA ASN A 428 -9.94 7.88 -0.66
C ASN A 428 -8.91 8.95 -0.21
N LEU A 429 -7.63 8.60 -0.35
CA LEU A 429 -6.56 9.60 -0.35
C LEU A 429 -6.42 10.18 -1.76
N ASN A 430 -6.03 11.45 -1.86
CA ASN A 430 -5.66 12.06 -3.14
C ASN A 430 -4.21 11.74 -3.54
N SER A 431 -3.75 12.24 -4.69
CA SER A 431 -2.37 12.11 -5.21
C SER A 431 -1.29 12.60 -4.25
N LYS A 432 -1.63 13.53 -3.34
CA LYS A 432 -0.74 14.04 -2.29
C LYS A 432 -0.77 13.19 -1.01
N GLY A 433 -1.55 12.11 -1.00
CA GLY A 433 -1.72 11.23 0.15
C GLY A 433 -2.48 11.84 1.32
N GLN A 434 -3.30 12.86 1.06
CA GLN A 434 -4.08 13.57 2.06
C GLN A 434 -5.54 13.09 2.04
N LYS A 435 -6.27 13.32 3.13
CA LYS A 435 -7.73 13.15 3.22
C LYS A 435 -8.42 14.49 2.92
N PRO A 436 -9.69 14.47 2.50
CA PRO A 436 -10.48 15.70 2.46
C PRO A 436 -10.57 16.30 3.86
N ALA A 437 -10.57 17.61 3.94
CA ALA A 437 -10.59 18.34 5.20
C ALA A 437 -11.61 19.46 5.16
N VAL A 438 -12.20 19.74 6.32
CA VAL A 438 -13.08 20.88 6.52
C VAL A 438 -12.27 22.17 6.58
N ILE A 439 -12.72 23.19 5.86
CA ILE A 439 -12.21 24.55 5.92
C ILE A 439 -13.32 25.50 6.34
N LYS A 440 -12.96 26.68 6.86
CA LYS A 440 -13.90 27.78 7.07
C LYS A 440 -13.75 28.81 5.97
N GLU A 441 -14.85 29.09 5.28
CA GLU A 441 -14.90 30.05 4.18
C GLU A 441 -16.26 30.77 4.20
N ALA A 442 -16.26 32.08 3.98
CA ALA A 442 -17.47 32.92 4.02
C ALA A 442 -18.34 32.73 5.29
N GLY A 443 -17.72 32.47 6.44
CA GLY A 443 -18.42 32.27 7.71
C GLY A 443 -19.03 30.88 7.92
N GLN A 444 -18.88 29.96 6.96
CA GLN A 444 -19.41 28.59 7.01
C GLN A 444 -18.29 27.55 6.89
N LYS A 445 -18.56 26.32 7.36
CA LYS A 445 -17.66 25.18 7.20
C LYS A 445 -18.00 24.38 5.94
N TRP A 446 -16.96 24.03 5.20
CA TRP A 446 -17.05 23.33 3.92
C TRP A 446 -16.02 22.22 3.87
N ILE A 447 -16.36 21.07 3.30
CA ILE A 447 -15.37 20.04 3.02
C ILE A 447 -14.76 20.27 1.63
N ASN A 448 -13.43 20.29 1.55
CA ASN A 448 -12.70 20.31 0.27
C ASN A 448 -12.67 18.90 -0.33
N LEU A 449 -13.06 18.77 -1.59
CA LEU A 449 -13.15 17.49 -2.29
C LEU A 449 -11.95 17.19 -3.21
N ASN A 450 -10.92 18.06 -3.30
CA ASN A 450 -9.80 17.92 -4.25
C ASN A 450 -9.23 16.50 -4.39
N GLY A 451 -9.60 15.81 -5.48
CA GLY A 451 -9.14 14.45 -5.77
C GLY A 451 -9.78 13.34 -4.99
N HIS A 452 -10.92 13.63 -4.35
CA HIS A 452 -11.56 12.76 -3.41
C HIS A 452 -12.88 12.20 -3.93
N VAL A 453 -13.09 10.93 -3.63
CA VAL A 453 -14.39 10.28 -3.58
C VAL A 453 -14.80 10.27 -2.11
N VAL A 454 -15.82 11.04 -1.74
CA VAL A 454 -16.26 11.21 -0.35
C VAL A 454 -17.66 10.65 -0.19
N HIS A 455 -17.87 9.71 0.71
CA HIS A 455 -19.15 9.03 0.90
C HIS A 455 -19.58 9.02 2.36
N VAL A 456 -20.90 9.05 2.59
CA VAL A 456 -21.47 8.82 3.91
C VAL A 456 -21.23 7.36 4.31
N ASN A 457 -20.74 7.14 5.53
CA ASN A 457 -20.61 5.81 6.10
C ASN A 457 -22.00 5.19 6.19
N LYS A 458 -22.22 4.12 5.41
CA LYS A 458 -23.43 3.28 5.30
C LYS A 458 -24.69 3.93 5.88
N LEU A 459 -25.59 4.39 5.00
CA LEU A 459 -26.92 4.81 5.45
C LEU A 459 -27.60 3.65 6.20
N ASN A 460 -28.10 3.94 7.40
CA ASN A 460 -28.75 2.92 8.23
C ASN A 460 -30.06 2.39 7.63
N LYS A 461 -30.60 3.06 6.61
CA LYS A 461 -31.86 2.76 5.92
C LYS A 461 -31.75 3.17 4.45
N ASN A 462 -32.64 2.63 3.61
CA ASN A 462 -32.84 3.15 2.26
C ASN A 462 -33.39 4.58 2.32
N LEU A 463 -33.07 5.38 1.30
CA LEU A 463 -33.69 6.68 1.10
C LEU A 463 -35.21 6.53 0.99
N PRO A 464 -35.98 7.54 1.42
CA PRO A 464 -37.43 7.54 1.26
C PRO A 464 -37.85 7.40 -0.20
N GLN A 465 -39.07 6.90 -0.48
CA GLN A 465 -39.56 6.79 -1.86
C GLN A 465 -39.78 8.16 -2.51
N ASN A 466 -40.29 9.12 -1.73
CA ASN A 466 -40.40 10.52 -2.13
C ASN A 466 -39.46 11.34 -1.27
N PHE A 467 -38.58 12.09 -1.89
CA PHE A 467 -37.59 12.87 -1.16
C PHE A 467 -37.17 14.11 -1.92
N THR A 468 -36.62 15.05 -1.16
CA THR A 468 -35.82 16.14 -1.70
C THR A 468 -34.41 16.04 -1.13
N ALA A 469 -33.41 15.90 -1.99
CA ALA A 469 -32.00 15.97 -1.63
C ALA A 469 -31.41 17.30 -2.10
N SER A 470 -30.59 17.94 -1.28
CA SER A 470 -29.93 19.19 -1.63
C SER A 470 -28.55 19.29 -1.03
N PHE A 471 -27.68 20.07 -1.65
CA PHE A 471 -26.41 20.50 -1.08
C PHE A 471 -25.97 21.82 -1.71
N ASP A 472 -25.16 22.57 -0.97
CA ASP A 472 -24.48 23.74 -1.49
C ASP A 472 -23.09 23.36 -1.98
N VAL A 473 -22.67 23.96 -3.08
CA VAL A 473 -21.33 23.80 -3.64
C VAL A 473 -20.79 25.16 -4.05
N PHE A 474 -19.50 25.39 -3.84
CA PHE A 474 -18.81 26.51 -4.47
C PHE A 474 -17.48 26.10 -5.08
N VAL A 475 -17.02 26.92 -6.01
CA VAL A 475 -15.64 26.91 -6.52
C VAL A 475 -14.99 28.28 -6.35
N ARG A 476 -13.66 28.30 -6.28
CA ARG A 476 -12.88 29.54 -6.24
C ARG A 476 -12.64 30.10 -7.65
N LYS A 477 -12.15 31.34 -7.70
CA LYS A 477 -11.70 31.96 -8.95
C LYS A 477 -10.59 31.11 -9.60
N GLY A 478 -10.59 31.03 -10.92
CA GLY A 478 -9.44 30.48 -11.68
C GLY A 478 -9.58 29.02 -12.14
N PHE A 479 -10.78 28.46 -12.13
CA PHE A 479 -11.06 27.16 -12.76
C PHE A 479 -10.72 27.16 -14.25
N HIS A 480 -10.11 26.09 -14.77
CA HIS A 480 -9.62 26.05 -16.14
C HIS A 480 -10.63 25.44 -17.13
N TRP A 481 -10.37 25.66 -18.42
CA TRP A 481 -10.95 24.81 -19.45
C TRP A 481 -10.41 23.37 -19.32
N GLY A 482 -11.20 22.38 -19.71
CA GLY A 482 -10.90 20.96 -19.45
C GLY A 482 -11.10 20.41 -18.03
N SER A 483 -11.21 21.24 -16.97
CA SER A 483 -11.37 20.75 -15.58
C SER A 483 -12.53 19.74 -15.42
N PRO A 484 -12.34 18.66 -14.65
CA PRO A 484 -13.41 17.73 -14.35
C PRO A 484 -14.51 18.40 -13.52
N GLY A 485 -15.73 17.89 -13.67
CA GLY A 485 -16.86 18.34 -12.86
C GLY A 485 -16.96 17.54 -11.57
N LEU A 486 -17.61 18.12 -10.56
CA LEU A 486 -18.03 17.41 -9.36
C LEU A 486 -19.22 16.52 -9.69
N GLU A 487 -19.15 15.25 -9.31
CA GLU A 487 -20.26 14.31 -9.45
C GLU A 487 -20.87 14.01 -8.07
N PHE A 488 -22.19 14.18 -7.93
CA PHE A 488 -22.96 13.78 -6.77
C PHE A 488 -23.83 12.57 -7.11
N TYR A 489 -23.78 11.55 -6.27
CA TYR A 489 -24.46 10.28 -6.48
C TYR A 489 -25.43 9.96 -5.35
N LEU A 490 -26.64 9.54 -5.76
CA LEU A 490 -27.56 8.73 -4.96
C LEU A 490 -27.65 7.35 -5.63
N ALA A 491 -27.17 6.29 -4.97
CA ALA A 491 -27.02 4.97 -5.59
C ALA A 491 -27.57 3.82 -4.71
N GLY A 492 -27.95 2.70 -5.33
CA GLY A 492 -28.36 1.46 -4.63
C GLY A 492 -27.21 0.46 -4.38
N ASP A 493 -27.47 -0.67 -3.73
CA ASP A 493 -26.43 -1.63 -3.30
C ASP A 493 -25.77 -2.46 -4.42
N GLU A 494 -26.40 -2.61 -5.58
CA GLU A 494 -25.84 -3.44 -6.65
C GLU A 494 -24.71 -2.72 -7.37
N LYS A 495 -23.45 -2.95 -6.98
CA LYS A 495 -22.32 -2.78 -7.89
C LYS A 495 -22.35 -3.91 -8.92
N TYR A 496 -22.90 -3.68 -10.10
CA TYR A 496 -22.86 -4.64 -11.20
C TYR A 496 -21.41 -4.82 -11.65
N LYS A 497 -20.89 -6.05 -11.52
CA LYS A 497 -19.55 -6.47 -11.98
C LYS A 497 -18.40 -5.51 -11.61
N GLY A 498 -18.38 -5.03 -10.38
CA GLY A 498 -17.19 -4.44 -9.77
C GLY A 498 -16.85 -2.98 -10.12
N SER A 499 -17.66 -2.27 -10.92
CA SER A 499 -17.32 -0.86 -11.24
C SER A 499 -18.49 0.11 -11.44
N SER A 500 -19.74 -0.34 -11.60
CA SER A 500 -20.88 0.59 -11.74
C SER A 500 -22.09 0.16 -10.92
N TYR A 501 -22.75 1.12 -10.28
CA TYR A 501 -24.03 0.88 -9.63
C TYR A 501 -25.10 0.52 -10.66
N GLY A 502 -25.91 -0.50 -10.38
CA GLY A 502 -27.04 -0.93 -11.21
C GLY A 502 -28.19 0.08 -11.20
N ASN A 503 -28.30 0.84 -10.10
CA ASN A 503 -29.27 1.92 -9.89
C ASN A 503 -28.57 3.17 -9.36
N TYR A 504 -28.67 4.31 -10.05
CA TYR A 504 -28.23 5.60 -9.53
C TYR A 504 -28.92 6.80 -10.16
N ILE A 505 -28.92 7.90 -9.41
CA ILE A 505 -29.04 9.27 -9.89
C ILE A 505 -27.67 9.91 -9.71
N MET A 506 -27.10 10.46 -10.78
CA MET A 506 -25.83 11.16 -10.76
C MET A 506 -26.05 12.57 -11.31
N VAL A 507 -25.71 13.58 -10.52
CA VAL A 507 -25.67 14.97 -10.95
C VAL A 507 -24.22 15.38 -11.09
N LYS A 508 -23.78 15.68 -12.31
CA LYS A 508 -22.48 16.27 -12.58
C LYS A 508 -22.65 17.76 -12.71
N ILE A 509 -21.82 18.54 -12.01
CA ILE A 509 -21.77 19.99 -12.15
C ILE A 509 -20.34 20.44 -12.43
N ARG A 510 -20.18 21.40 -13.33
CA ARG A 510 -18.90 22.00 -13.65
C ARG A 510 -19.02 23.52 -13.71
N PRO A 511 -18.08 24.27 -13.11
CA PRO A 511 -18.07 25.71 -13.25
C PRO A 511 -17.70 26.12 -14.66
N GLY A 512 -18.22 27.26 -15.09
CA GLY A 512 -17.81 27.88 -16.33
C GLY A 512 -16.37 28.42 -16.24
N PHE A 513 -15.78 28.65 -17.40
CA PHE A 513 -14.44 29.21 -17.57
C PHE A 513 -14.53 30.47 -18.42
N ASP A 514 -13.54 31.36 -18.34
CA ASP A 514 -13.50 32.62 -19.08
C ASP A 514 -14.83 33.39 -19.01
N GLU A 515 -15.36 33.55 -17.80
CA GLU A 515 -16.62 34.26 -17.50
C GLU A 515 -17.90 33.63 -18.05
N ARG A 516 -17.81 32.46 -18.70
CA ARG A 516 -18.98 31.72 -19.18
C ARG A 516 -19.74 31.09 -18.02
N ASP A 517 -21.00 30.75 -18.30
CA ASP A 517 -21.80 29.93 -17.40
C ASP A 517 -21.23 28.52 -17.29
N GLY A 518 -21.40 27.92 -16.12
CA GLY A 518 -21.15 26.51 -15.91
C GLY A 518 -22.20 25.64 -16.56
N TRP A 519 -22.10 24.34 -16.33
CA TRP A 519 -23.09 23.38 -16.83
C TRP A 519 -23.31 22.25 -15.84
N ALA A 520 -24.46 21.60 -15.96
CA ALA A 520 -24.81 20.42 -15.22
C ALA A 520 -25.41 19.35 -16.13
N THR A 521 -25.22 18.09 -15.74
CA THR A 521 -25.76 16.92 -16.43
C THR A 521 -26.32 15.96 -15.41
N VAL A 522 -27.47 15.34 -15.73
CA VAL A 522 -28.14 14.39 -14.82
C VAL A 522 -28.20 13.02 -15.47
N ASN A 523 -27.38 12.09 -15.01
CA ASN A 523 -27.41 10.72 -15.49
C ASN A 523 -28.27 9.86 -14.56
N VAL A 524 -29.24 9.17 -15.14
CA VAL A 524 -30.07 8.21 -14.42
C VAL A 524 -29.83 6.82 -14.98
N LYS A 525 -29.54 5.86 -14.12
CA LYS A 525 -29.36 4.46 -14.51
C LYS A 525 -30.21 3.56 -13.64
N THR A 526 -30.85 2.59 -14.29
CA THR A 526 -31.57 1.46 -13.71
C THR A 526 -31.30 0.21 -14.55
N PRO A 527 -31.63 -1.01 -14.09
CA PRO A 527 -31.56 -2.22 -14.92
C PRO A 527 -32.36 -2.12 -16.22
N ALA A 528 -33.47 -1.38 -16.22
CA ALA A 528 -34.39 -1.29 -17.36
C ALA A 528 -34.08 -0.13 -18.30
N LYS A 529 -33.48 0.96 -17.80
CA LYS A 529 -33.36 2.22 -18.51
C LYS A 529 -32.12 2.98 -18.09
N THR A 530 -31.44 3.57 -19.06
CA THR A 530 -30.40 4.57 -18.82
C THR A 530 -30.74 5.85 -19.56
N ALA A 531 -30.68 6.99 -18.88
CA ALA A 531 -30.91 8.31 -19.46
C ALA A 531 -29.64 9.16 -19.30
N PHE A 532 -29.16 9.69 -20.42
CA PHE A 532 -28.00 10.57 -20.53
C PHE A 532 -28.43 11.86 -21.27
N PRO A 533 -29.19 12.74 -20.61
CA PRO A 533 -29.58 14.01 -21.19
C PRO A 533 -28.34 14.87 -21.52
N PRO A 534 -28.47 15.84 -22.45
CA PRO A 534 -27.40 16.78 -22.74
C PRO A 534 -27.08 17.67 -21.53
N GLU A 535 -25.91 18.30 -21.57
CA GLU A 535 -25.50 19.29 -20.57
C GLU A 535 -26.41 20.52 -20.66
N VAL A 536 -26.79 21.07 -19.50
CA VAL A 536 -27.62 22.28 -19.39
C VAL A 536 -26.81 23.37 -18.70
N ALA A 537 -26.84 24.59 -19.24
CA ALA A 537 -26.14 25.73 -18.65
C ALA A 537 -26.65 26.02 -17.24
N VAL A 538 -25.72 26.41 -16.35
CA VAL A 538 -26.00 26.83 -14.97
C VAL A 538 -25.58 28.30 -14.82
N PRO A 539 -26.46 29.24 -15.18
CA PRO A 539 -26.22 30.67 -15.03
C PRO A 539 -25.63 31.07 -13.68
N GLY A 540 -24.49 31.75 -13.72
CA GLY A 540 -23.83 32.29 -12.54
C GLY A 540 -22.92 31.33 -11.77
N PHE A 541 -22.86 30.04 -12.14
CA PHE A 541 -21.84 29.11 -11.63
C PHE A 541 -20.59 29.13 -12.53
N SER A 542 -19.82 30.21 -12.42
CA SER A 542 -18.62 30.47 -13.22
C SER A 542 -17.34 30.40 -12.38
N ASN A 543 -16.22 30.92 -12.89
CA ASN A 543 -14.92 30.97 -12.22
C ASN A 543 -14.41 32.40 -11.98
N ASN A 544 -15.26 33.43 -12.07
CA ASN A 544 -14.81 34.83 -12.11
C ASN A 544 -14.84 35.55 -10.76
N LYS A 545 -15.62 35.07 -9.79
CA LYS A 545 -15.65 35.61 -8.41
C LYS A 545 -14.72 34.82 -7.49
N ILE A 546 -14.35 35.42 -6.36
CA ILE A 546 -13.55 34.75 -5.31
C ILE A 546 -14.23 33.45 -4.86
N ILE A 547 -15.55 33.48 -4.74
CA ILE A 547 -16.42 32.34 -4.42
C ILE A 547 -17.58 32.37 -5.42
N ASN A 548 -17.80 31.27 -6.13
CA ASN A 548 -18.91 31.08 -7.06
C ASN A 548 -19.80 29.97 -6.51
N PRO A 549 -20.79 30.28 -5.66
CA PRO A 549 -21.66 29.28 -5.05
C PRO A 549 -22.85 28.95 -5.94
N THR A 550 -23.38 27.75 -5.78
CA THR A 550 -24.70 27.34 -6.27
C THR A 550 -25.25 26.23 -5.38
N THR A 551 -26.56 25.98 -5.48
CA THR A 551 -27.24 24.93 -4.72
C THR A 551 -27.76 23.89 -5.71
N ILE A 552 -27.51 22.62 -5.45
CA ILE A 552 -28.13 21.52 -6.19
C ILE A 552 -29.34 21.01 -5.41
N ILE A 553 -30.45 20.79 -6.11
CA ILE A 553 -31.68 20.22 -5.53
C ILE A 553 -32.17 19.09 -6.44
N ILE A 554 -32.43 17.93 -5.87
CA ILE A 554 -33.02 16.76 -6.53
C ILE A 554 -34.34 16.46 -5.84
N LYS A 555 -35.45 16.46 -6.59
CA LYS A 555 -36.78 16.10 -6.08
C LYS A 555 -37.25 14.84 -6.77
N LYS A 556 -37.63 13.83 -5.96
CA LYS A 556 -38.32 12.63 -6.44
C LYS A 556 -39.72 12.57 -5.83
N THR A 557 -40.72 12.43 -6.69
CA THR A 557 -42.12 12.22 -6.31
C THR A 557 -42.72 11.13 -7.21
N GLY A 558 -42.92 9.93 -6.67
CA GLY A 558 -43.29 8.75 -7.45
C GLY A 558 -42.21 8.44 -8.51
N GLU A 559 -42.60 8.43 -9.78
CA GLU A 559 -41.70 8.24 -10.93
C GLU A 559 -41.16 9.57 -11.53
N HIS A 560 -41.56 10.72 -10.96
CA HIS A 560 -41.14 12.04 -11.42
C HIS A 560 -39.82 12.43 -10.74
N LEU A 561 -38.83 12.80 -11.55
CA LEU A 561 -37.54 13.31 -11.10
C LEU A 561 -37.31 14.71 -11.65
N GLU A 562 -37.07 15.66 -10.75
CA GLU A 562 -36.63 17.01 -11.09
C GLU A 562 -35.27 17.29 -10.49
N VAL A 563 -34.40 18.00 -11.22
CA VAL A 563 -33.12 18.49 -10.70
C VAL A 563 -32.96 19.97 -11.03
N TYR A 564 -32.49 20.72 -10.05
CA TYR A 564 -32.24 22.15 -10.14
C TYR A 564 -30.79 22.45 -9.76
N ALA A 565 -30.21 23.44 -10.44
CA ALA A 565 -28.94 24.07 -10.08
C ALA A 565 -29.17 25.58 -9.92
N GLY A 566 -29.14 26.05 -8.67
CA GLY A 566 -29.69 27.34 -8.28
C GLY A 566 -31.19 27.39 -8.58
N ASN A 567 -31.62 28.41 -9.34
CA ASN A 567 -33.00 28.56 -9.78
C ASN A 567 -33.28 27.89 -11.14
N ASN A 568 -32.29 27.27 -11.77
CA ASN A 568 -32.42 26.71 -13.11
C ASN A 568 -32.80 25.23 -13.03
N LYS A 569 -33.89 24.85 -13.68
CA LYS A 569 -34.28 23.44 -13.81
C LYS A 569 -33.41 22.79 -14.90
N VAL A 570 -32.56 21.85 -14.50
CA VAL A 570 -31.60 21.16 -15.39
C VAL A 570 -32.10 19.78 -15.84
N PHE A 571 -33.09 19.23 -15.15
CA PHE A 571 -33.71 17.96 -15.50
C PHE A 571 -35.16 17.89 -15.00
N ASP A 572 -36.04 17.35 -15.82
CA ASP A 572 -37.46 17.18 -15.53
C ASP A 572 -38.01 16.02 -16.37
N GLN A 573 -38.21 14.86 -15.77
CA GLN A 573 -38.68 13.67 -16.48
C GLN A 573 -39.55 12.78 -15.60
N ILE A 574 -40.58 12.19 -16.21
CA ILE A 574 -41.45 11.18 -15.59
C ILE A 574 -41.06 9.80 -16.15
N GLY A 575 -41.09 8.75 -15.31
CA GLY A 575 -40.83 7.38 -15.74
C GLY A 575 -39.34 7.10 -16.06
N VAL A 576 -38.42 7.90 -15.51
CA VAL A 576 -36.97 7.64 -15.59
C VAL A 576 -36.46 6.81 -14.43
N LEU A 577 -37.20 6.81 -13.32
CA LEU A 577 -36.96 6.00 -12.13
C LEU A 577 -38.24 5.22 -11.81
N PRO A 578 -38.16 3.93 -11.47
CA PRO A 578 -39.32 3.22 -10.97
C PRO A 578 -39.72 3.78 -9.60
N GLU A 579 -41.01 3.72 -9.30
CA GLU A 579 -41.56 4.25 -8.05
C GLU A 579 -40.82 3.69 -6.84
N ASN A 580 -40.53 2.39 -6.84
CA ASN A 580 -39.95 1.60 -5.75
C ASN A 580 -38.41 1.45 -5.80
N ILE A 581 -37.69 2.35 -6.48
CA ILE A 581 -36.23 2.28 -6.56
C ILE A 581 -35.58 2.25 -5.15
N ILE A 582 -34.53 1.44 -5.01
CA ILE A 582 -33.71 1.38 -3.80
C ILE A 582 -32.45 2.22 -4.00
N LEU A 583 -32.33 3.28 -3.22
CA LEU A 583 -31.14 4.11 -3.10
C LEU A 583 -30.70 4.13 -1.63
N ASN A 584 -29.43 3.87 -1.35
CA ASN A 584 -28.91 3.77 0.01
C ASN A 584 -27.42 4.14 0.14
N HIS A 585 -26.84 4.72 -0.91
CA HIS A 585 -25.51 5.33 -0.90
C HIS A 585 -25.61 6.80 -1.30
N VAL A 586 -24.85 7.64 -0.60
CA VAL A 586 -24.68 9.07 -0.89
C VAL A 586 -23.19 9.34 -0.96
N TYR A 587 -22.71 9.81 -2.11
CA TYR A 587 -21.30 10.16 -2.26
C TYR A 587 -21.05 11.24 -3.31
N PHE A 588 -19.90 11.87 -3.18
CA PHE A 588 -19.35 12.87 -4.07
C PHE A 588 -18.08 12.30 -4.71
N ASN A 589 -17.84 12.64 -5.96
CA ASN A 589 -16.67 12.18 -6.70
C ASN A 589 -16.06 13.34 -7.48
N GLU A 590 -14.79 13.60 -7.20
CA GLU A 590 -13.91 14.48 -7.96
C GLU A 590 -12.55 13.79 -8.17
N SER A 591 -12.59 12.55 -8.68
CA SER A 591 -11.41 11.67 -8.76
C SER A 591 -10.40 12.03 -9.86
N ASN A 592 -10.67 13.03 -10.71
CA ASN A 592 -9.75 13.42 -11.78
C ASN A 592 -8.91 14.60 -11.29
N GLN A 593 -7.64 14.36 -10.98
CA GLN A 593 -6.74 15.39 -10.48
C GLN A 593 -5.77 15.90 -11.55
N GLY A 594 -5.34 17.14 -11.38
CA GLY A 594 -4.17 17.68 -12.09
C GLY A 594 -3.74 19.09 -11.68
N TRP A 595 -4.63 19.87 -11.03
CA TRP A 595 -4.41 21.31 -10.86
C TRP A 595 -4.88 21.81 -9.49
N ASP A 596 -4.03 22.55 -8.77
CA ASP A 596 -4.28 23.07 -7.42
C ASP A 596 -5.42 24.11 -7.33
N VAL A 597 -5.97 24.55 -8.48
CA VAL A 597 -7.03 25.56 -8.54
C VAL A 597 -8.43 24.98 -8.82
N GLU A 598 -8.54 23.64 -8.91
CA GLU A 598 -9.78 22.95 -9.28
C GLU A 598 -10.55 22.40 -8.06
N ASP A 599 -10.50 23.11 -6.95
CA ASP A 599 -11.15 22.68 -5.70
C ASP A 599 -12.68 22.89 -5.73
N PHE A 600 -13.42 21.82 -5.50
CA PHE A 600 -14.83 21.88 -5.12
C PHE A 600 -15.00 21.83 -3.61
N TYR A 601 -15.90 22.68 -3.10
CA TYR A 601 -16.23 22.76 -1.69
C TYR A 601 -17.73 22.53 -1.52
N ILE A 602 -18.12 21.61 -0.64
CA ILE A 602 -19.54 21.31 -0.37
C ILE A 602 -19.93 21.50 1.09
N THR A 603 -21.21 21.76 1.35
CA THR A 603 -21.82 21.87 2.68
C THR A 603 -23.36 21.73 2.58
N ASN A 604 -24.07 21.87 3.70
CA ASN A 604 -25.54 21.89 3.79
C ASN A 604 -26.22 20.70 3.07
N ILE A 605 -25.61 19.52 3.17
CA ILE A 605 -26.10 18.30 2.55
C ILE A 605 -27.35 17.87 3.33
N LYS A 606 -28.50 17.87 2.67
CA LYS A 606 -29.79 17.62 3.31
C LYS A 606 -30.63 16.67 2.48
N ILE A 607 -31.25 15.69 3.11
CA ILE A 607 -32.27 14.84 2.49
C ILE A 607 -33.51 14.89 3.37
N ILE A 608 -34.65 15.28 2.80
CA ILE A 608 -35.95 15.32 3.48
C ILE A 608 -36.94 14.34 2.83
N LYS A 609 -37.82 13.80 3.65
CA LYS A 609 -39.00 13.03 3.24
C LYS A 609 -40.07 14.00 2.76
N ASN A 610 -40.63 13.74 1.57
CA ASN A 610 -41.75 14.50 1.02
C ASN A 610 -43.08 13.80 1.31
#